data_AF-A0A7V2QCS9-F1
#
_entry.id   AF-A0A7V2QCS9-F1
#
_cell.length_a   1.000
_cell.length_b   1.000
_cell.length_c   1.000
_cell.angle_alpha   90.00
_cell.angle_beta   90.00
_cell.angle_gamma   90.00
#
_symmetry.space_group_name_H-M   'P 1'
#
loop_
_entity.id
_entity.type
_entity.pdbx_description
1 polymer ?
#
loop_
_entity_poly.entity_id
_entity_poly.type
_entity_poly.pdbx_seq_one_letter_code
_entity_poly.pdbx_strand_id
1 'polypeptide(L)'
;MKTQLRSTVRAEAGATMREVQAQAKRKARADDDAPSLIATGMAARPPEGLDEVRAIAEAVQRGEKVALREPDAQTTAPTDPPRTVAEAREALRRNNVILRERECAKNRALTEEAAPAPPNRQGREDELVAFYAARLRRVLSRSGRKPFRLAGLRLYADLLALLCSLEVSSTHLPDEPRLTCFADAIRDGLRDFEADYAWIAEGYTWVVDIADILDVPLPEPGAEAPDRPLSEKVHERLEAYLSKLEQRTDLDTPLLNFREHLRALTNRYAPGLFHCYDIPGLPRTDNDLESLFGRVRRQTLCTSGPHHAKQRLHEEGAWLLFDLVESEHEQVERLQHVSLDEWREEQRRIREQRATFTDDRRFRHAPSQYLSELEAQAAEIAKL
;
A
#
# COMPACT_ATOMS: atom_id res chain seq x y z
N MET A 1 13.02 -11.85 5.74
CA MET A 1 12.12 -12.26 4.64
C MET A 1 12.18 -11.43 3.33
N LYS A 2 11.35 -10.39 3.07
CA LYS A 2 11.12 -9.82 1.71
C LYS A 2 12.38 -9.56 0.86
N THR A 3 13.36 -8.84 1.40
CA THR A 3 14.58 -8.47 0.67
C THR A 3 15.43 -9.71 0.36
N GLN A 4 15.51 -10.65 1.31
CA GLN A 4 16.28 -11.88 1.18
C GLN A 4 15.62 -12.84 0.18
N LEU A 5 14.31 -13.09 0.29
CA LEU A 5 13.55 -13.91 -0.65
C LEU A 5 13.69 -13.41 -2.10
N ARG A 6 13.65 -12.09 -2.30
CA ARG A 6 13.94 -11.49 -3.63
C ARG A 6 15.34 -11.75 -4.11
N SER A 7 16.31 -11.71 -3.22
CA SER A 7 17.71 -11.92 -3.55
C SER A 7 17.93 -13.36 -3.98
N THR A 8 17.41 -14.34 -3.24
CA THR A 8 17.50 -15.78 -3.54
C THR A 8 16.93 -16.09 -4.91
N VAL A 9 15.65 -15.76 -5.15
CA VAL A 9 14.98 -16.05 -6.43
C VAL A 9 15.66 -15.32 -7.61
N ARG A 10 16.21 -14.12 -7.39
CA ARG A 10 16.95 -13.40 -8.44
C ARG A 10 18.33 -13.98 -8.72
N ALA A 11 18.99 -14.58 -7.73
CA ALA A 11 20.29 -15.21 -7.93
C ALA A 11 20.16 -16.41 -8.87
N GLU A 12 19.11 -17.21 -8.68
CA GLU A 12 18.91 -18.47 -9.41
C GLU A 12 18.21 -18.27 -10.77
N ALA A 13 17.08 -17.54 -10.81
CA ALA A 13 16.31 -17.36 -12.06
C ALA A 13 16.72 -16.10 -12.86
N GLY A 14 17.60 -15.25 -12.30
CA GLY A 14 17.87 -13.91 -12.83
C GLY A 14 18.51 -13.90 -14.22
N ALA A 15 19.45 -14.81 -14.47
CA ALA A 15 20.12 -14.93 -15.77
C ALA A 15 19.11 -15.38 -16.85
N THR A 16 18.41 -16.49 -16.61
CA THR A 16 17.39 -17.05 -17.49
C THR A 16 16.28 -16.04 -17.80
N MET A 17 15.77 -15.30 -16.81
CA MET A 17 14.78 -14.25 -17.04
C MET A 17 15.29 -13.13 -17.97
N ARG A 18 16.55 -12.72 -17.82
CA ARG A 18 17.15 -11.67 -18.68
C ARG A 18 17.34 -12.15 -20.11
N GLU A 19 17.79 -13.39 -20.28
CA GLU A 19 17.97 -14.01 -21.60
C GLU A 19 16.64 -14.14 -22.36
N VAL A 20 15.62 -14.70 -21.71
CA VAL A 20 14.28 -14.85 -22.29
C VAL A 20 13.70 -13.49 -22.70
N GLN A 21 13.82 -12.47 -21.85
CA GLN A 21 13.32 -11.13 -22.15
C GLN A 21 14.11 -10.45 -23.28
N ALA A 22 15.42 -10.68 -23.36
CA ALA A 22 16.25 -10.18 -24.45
C ALA A 22 15.89 -10.86 -25.78
N GLN A 23 15.65 -12.18 -25.78
CA GLN A 23 15.21 -12.93 -26.96
C GLN A 23 13.83 -12.48 -27.44
N ALA A 24 12.85 -12.35 -26.54
CA ALA A 24 11.51 -11.86 -26.87
C ALA A 24 11.57 -10.44 -27.49
N LYS A 25 12.40 -9.55 -26.94
CA LYS A 25 12.58 -8.20 -27.47
C LYS A 25 13.28 -8.18 -28.84
N ARG A 26 14.22 -9.09 -29.10
CA ARG A 26 14.86 -9.23 -30.42
C ARG A 26 13.87 -9.73 -31.47
N LYS A 27 13.04 -10.71 -31.12
CA LYS A 27 11.99 -11.26 -31.99
C LYS A 27 10.94 -10.19 -32.35
N ALA A 28 10.45 -9.45 -31.36
CA ALA A 28 9.52 -8.34 -31.59
C ALA A 28 10.08 -7.22 -32.50
N ARG A 29 11.41 -7.01 -32.50
CA ARG A 29 12.08 -6.06 -33.41
C ARG A 29 12.30 -6.61 -34.83
N ALA A 30 12.32 -7.93 -34.98
CA ALA A 30 12.47 -8.59 -36.28
C ALA A 30 11.12 -8.70 -37.01
N ASP A 31 10.02 -8.75 -36.26
CA ASP A 31 8.65 -8.84 -36.79
C ASP A 31 8.01 -7.46 -37.09
N ASP A 32 8.71 -6.34 -36.88
CA ASP A 32 8.20 -4.95 -36.97
C ASP A 32 8.03 -4.42 -38.42
N ASP A 33 7.88 -5.32 -39.40
CA ASP A 33 7.34 -5.02 -40.75
C ASP A 33 5.80 -5.23 -40.82
N ALA A 34 5.15 -5.43 -39.67
CA ALA A 34 3.69 -5.43 -39.52
C ALA A 34 3.28 -4.62 -38.27
N PRO A 35 2.15 -3.89 -38.29
CA PRO A 35 1.84 -2.89 -37.26
C PRO A 35 1.67 -3.54 -35.89
N SER A 36 2.58 -3.22 -34.97
CA SER A 36 2.54 -3.71 -33.61
C SER A 36 1.39 -3.05 -32.84
N LEU A 37 0.41 -3.89 -32.49
CA LEU A 37 -0.59 -3.60 -31.45
C LEU A 37 0.16 -3.44 -30.13
N ILE A 38 0.50 -2.20 -29.79
CA ILE A 38 0.89 -1.84 -28.43
C ILE A 38 -0.34 -2.04 -27.55
N ALA A 39 -0.47 -3.25 -26.97
CA ALA A 39 -1.42 -3.51 -25.89
C ALA A 39 -0.92 -2.83 -24.60
N THR A 40 -0.98 -1.50 -24.60
CA THR A 40 -0.95 -0.68 -23.40
C THR A 40 -2.33 -0.81 -22.76
N GLY A 41 -2.37 -1.24 -21.50
CA GLY A 41 -3.60 -1.21 -20.70
C GLY A 41 -4.23 -2.57 -20.47
N MET A 42 -3.63 -3.36 -19.58
CA MET A 42 -4.41 -4.25 -18.72
C MET A 42 -4.16 -3.86 -17.27
N ALA A 43 -4.95 -2.88 -16.82
CA ALA A 43 -5.22 -2.67 -15.42
C ALA A 43 -6.09 -3.85 -14.94
N ALA A 44 -5.46 -4.96 -14.58
CA ALA A 44 -6.09 -5.87 -13.64
C ALA A 44 -6.24 -5.10 -12.32
N ARG A 45 -7.46 -4.67 -12.01
CA ARG A 45 -7.83 -4.33 -10.64
C ARG A 45 -7.50 -5.58 -9.81
N PRO A 46 -6.52 -5.54 -8.90
CA PRO A 46 -6.21 -6.69 -8.06
C PRO A 46 -7.41 -6.94 -7.12
N PRO A 47 -7.71 -8.19 -6.76
CA PRO A 47 -8.78 -8.48 -5.82
C PRO A 47 -8.50 -7.78 -4.49
N GLU A 48 -9.58 -7.22 -3.94
CA GLU A 48 -9.66 -6.58 -2.63
C GLU A 48 -9.71 -7.66 -1.54
N GLY A 49 -9.13 -7.38 -0.37
CA GLY A 49 -9.43 -8.14 0.84
C GLY A 49 -8.23 -8.67 1.62
N LEU A 50 -8.28 -8.46 2.94
CA LEU A 50 -7.45 -9.05 3.99
C LEU A 50 -7.74 -10.56 4.17
N ASP A 51 -8.91 -11.01 3.70
CA ASP A 51 -9.42 -12.37 3.87
C ASP A 51 -8.67 -13.41 3.03
N GLU A 52 -8.14 -13.05 1.87
CA GLU A 52 -7.36 -13.98 1.03
C GLU A 52 -6.02 -14.35 1.68
N VAL A 53 -5.37 -13.40 2.35
CA VAL A 53 -4.09 -13.64 3.04
C VAL A 53 -4.31 -14.52 4.27
N ARG A 54 -5.43 -14.30 4.97
CA ARG A 54 -5.87 -15.12 6.10
C ARG A 54 -6.18 -16.56 5.67
N ALA A 55 -6.94 -16.74 4.58
CA ALA A 55 -7.27 -18.05 4.05
C ALA A 55 -6.04 -18.84 3.57
N ILE A 56 -5.03 -18.16 3.02
CA ILE A 56 -3.77 -18.79 2.60
C ILE A 56 -2.92 -19.17 3.83
N ALA A 57 -2.86 -18.35 4.87
CA ALA A 57 -2.14 -18.65 6.11
C ALA A 57 -2.76 -19.85 6.87
N GLU A 58 -4.09 -19.90 6.94
CA GLU A 58 -4.85 -21.02 7.53
C GLU A 58 -4.72 -22.32 6.71
N ALA A 59 -4.48 -22.23 5.40
CA ALA A 59 -4.23 -23.40 4.55
C ALA A 59 -2.81 -23.96 4.72
N VAL A 60 -1.80 -23.09 4.89
CA VAL A 60 -0.40 -23.49 5.10
C VAL A 60 -0.19 -24.12 6.48
N GLN A 61 -0.89 -23.64 7.53
CA GLN A 61 -0.83 -24.23 8.88
C GLN A 61 -1.31 -25.69 8.95
N ARG A 62 -2.10 -26.19 7.98
CA ARG A 62 -2.72 -27.53 8.05
C ARG A 62 -1.84 -28.70 7.59
N GLY A 63 -0.70 -28.47 6.94
CA GLY A 63 0.36 -29.48 6.76
C GLY A 63 -0.04 -30.89 6.31
N GLU A 64 -1.03 -31.06 5.42
CA GLU A 64 -1.50 -32.41 5.02
C GLU A 64 -0.69 -33.02 3.86
N LYS A 65 -0.10 -34.19 4.14
CA LYS A 65 0.49 -35.10 3.14
C LYS A 65 -0.60 -35.80 2.34
N VAL A 66 -0.52 -35.69 1.01
CA VAL A 66 -1.38 -36.41 0.07
C VAL A 66 -1.04 -37.90 0.07
N ALA A 67 -1.96 -38.74 0.54
CA ALA A 67 -2.00 -40.17 0.24
C ALA A 67 -3.32 -40.48 -0.47
N LEU A 68 -3.23 -41.15 -1.63
CA LEU A 68 -4.32 -41.50 -2.53
C LEU A 68 -5.09 -42.73 -2.02
N ARG A 69 -6.43 -42.64 -1.87
CA ARG A 69 -7.39 -43.71 -2.27
C ARG A 69 -8.86 -43.23 -2.25
N GLU A 70 -9.61 -43.65 -3.28
CA GLU A 70 -11.05 -43.41 -3.53
C GLU A 70 -12.00 -44.38 -2.75
N PRO A 71 -13.33 -44.40 -2.98
CA PRO A 71 -14.35 -43.61 -2.29
C PRO A 71 -15.42 -44.49 -1.59
N ASP A 72 -16.20 -43.94 -0.66
CA ASP A 72 -17.68 -44.04 -0.68
C ASP A 72 -18.38 -43.32 0.50
N ALA A 73 -19.33 -42.48 0.08
CA ALA A 73 -20.71 -42.29 0.54
C ALA A 73 -21.10 -41.72 1.94
N GLN A 74 -21.90 -40.64 1.82
CA GLN A 74 -22.95 -40.08 2.70
C GLN A 74 -22.64 -39.02 3.80
N THR A 75 -22.88 -37.76 3.40
CA THR A 75 -23.83 -36.75 3.97
C THR A 75 -23.75 -36.36 5.45
N THR A 76 -23.37 -35.10 5.73
CA THR A 76 -24.24 -33.98 6.20
C THR A 76 -23.39 -32.72 6.42
N ALA A 77 -23.90 -31.54 6.03
CA ALA A 77 -23.27 -30.22 6.27
C ALA A 77 -23.42 -29.79 7.74
N PRO A 78 -22.51 -28.96 8.29
CA PRO A 78 -22.65 -27.51 8.11
C PRO A 78 -21.34 -26.77 7.76
N THR A 79 -21.50 -25.62 7.10
CA THR A 79 -20.56 -24.54 6.79
C THR A 79 -19.11 -24.67 7.29
N ASP A 80 -18.31 -25.45 6.59
CA ASP A 80 -16.85 -25.58 6.79
C ASP A 80 -16.08 -24.89 5.65
N PRO A 81 -14.92 -24.24 5.92
CA PRO A 81 -14.06 -23.67 4.90
C PRO A 81 -13.40 -24.78 4.04
N PRO A 82 -13.06 -24.50 2.77
CA PRO A 82 -12.65 -25.51 1.80
C PRO A 82 -11.43 -26.33 2.28
N ARG A 83 -11.56 -27.65 2.20
CA ARG A 83 -10.62 -28.67 2.69
C ARG A 83 -9.80 -29.31 1.57
N THR A 84 -10.06 -28.99 0.30
CA THR A 84 -9.26 -29.45 -0.85
C THR A 84 -8.93 -28.35 -1.86
N VAL A 85 -7.90 -28.57 -2.70
CA VAL A 85 -7.49 -27.69 -3.81
C VAL A 85 -8.64 -27.45 -4.80
N ALA A 86 -9.54 -28.42 -4.96
CA ALA A 86 -10.74 -28.29 -5.78
C ALA A 86 -11.75 -27.32 -5.15
N GLU A 87 -11.93 -27.37 -3.83
CA GLU A 87 -12.85 -26.48 -3.10
C GLU A 87 -12.29 -25.06 -2.94
N ALA A 88 -10.96 -24.90 -2.84
CA ALA A 88 -10.30 -23.59 -2.88
C ALA A 88 -10.47 -22.92 -4.27
N ARG A 89 -10.40 -23.70 -5.35
CA ARG A 89 -10.72 -23.23 -6.72
C ARG A 89 -12.19 -22.85 -6.89
N GLU A 90 -13.10 -23.57 -6.23
CA GLU A 90 -14.54 -23.30 -6.27
C GLU A 90 -14.93 -22.06 -5.44
N ALA A 91 -14.28 -21.83 -4.30
CA ALA A 91 -14.43 -20.61 -3.49
C ALA A 91 -13.95 -19.35 -4.25
N LEU A 92 -12.85 -19.47 -5.01
CA LEU A 92 -12.36 -18.42 -5.91
C LEU A 92 -13.32 -18.13 -7.08
N ARG A 93 -14.10 -19.13 -7.53
CA ARG A 93 -15.16 -18.94 -8.54
C ARG A 93 -16.41 -18.25 -7.97
N ARG A 94 -16.82 -18.58 -6.74
CA ARG A 94 -18.03 -18.02 -6.11
C ARG A 94 -17.89 -16.55 -5.68
N ASN A 95 -16.69 -16.07 -5.39
CA ASN A 95 -16.43 -14.68 -4.97
C ASN A 95 -16.35 -13.67 -6.13
N ASN A 96 -17.07 -13.90 -7.24
CA ASN A 96 -17.19 -12.97 -8.37
C ASN A 96 -15.85 -12.46 -8.93
N VAL A 97 -14.88 -13.36 -9.13
CA VAL A 97 -13.99 -13.20 -10.29
C VAL A 97 -14.85 -13.54 -11.51
N ILE A 98 -15.64 -12.57 -11.96
CA ILE A 98 -16.30 -12.63 -13.25
C ILE A 98 -15.17 -12.73 -14.28
N LEU A 99 -14.87 -13.94 -14.73
CA LEU A 99 -14.39 -14.16 -16.10
C LEU A 99 -15.49 -13.62 -17.00
N ARG A 100 -15.44 -12.32 -17.32
CA ARG A 100 -16.12 -11.86 -18.52
C ARG A 100 -15.31 -12.46 -19.65
N GLU A 101 -15.71 -13.66 -20.07
CA GLU A 101 -15.63 -14.01 -21.47
C GLU A 101 -16.33 -12.86 -22.21
N ARG A 102 -15.54 -11.93 -22.76
CA ARG A 102 -16.02 -11.23 -23.94
C ARG A 102 -16.05 -12.30 -25.02
N GLU A 103 -17.21 -12.90 -25.21
CA GLU A 103 -17.57 -13.42 -26.52
C GLU A 103 -17.30 -12.29 -27.51
N CYS A 104 -16.23 -12.42 -28.29
CA CYS A 104 -15.91 -11.52 -29.38
C CYS A 104 -16.81 -11.88 -30.56
N ALA A 105 -18.13 -11.76 -30.37
CA ALA A 105 -19.12 -11.87 -31.43
C ALA A 105 -19.42 -10.46 -31.95
N LYS A 106 -18.59 -9.99 -32.89
CA LYS A 106 -18.92 -9.15 -34.05
C LYS A 106 -17.63 -8.51 -34.59
N ASN A 107 -17.06 -9.16 -35.59
CA ASN A 107 -16.65 -8.47 -36.81
C ASN A 107 -16.80 -9.47 -37.96
N ARG A 108 -17.96 -9.42 -38.59
CA ARG A 108 -18.17 -9.99 -39.92
C ARG A 108 -17.95 -8.86 -40.91
N ALA A 109 -17.14 -9.19 -41.92
CA ALA A 109 -16.89 -8.52 -43.19
C ALA A 109 -15.69 -7.57 -43.27
N LEU A 110 -14.86 -7.87 -44.29
CA LEU A 110 -13.69 -7.15 -44.83
C LEU A 110 -12.42 -7.42 -43.99
N THR A 111 -11.46 -8.26 -44.38
CA THR A 111 -10.87 -8.53 -45.70
C THR A 111 -10.27 -9.96 -45.70
N GLU A 112 -10.40 -10.68 -46.81
CA GLU A 112 -9.56 -11.86 -47.10
C GLU A 112 -8.12 -11.37 -47.33
N GLU A 113 -7.29 -11.40 -46.30
CA GLU A 113 -5.85 -11.31 -46.45
C GLU A 113 -5.20 -12.39 -45.56
N ALA A 114 -4.40 -13.23 -46.23
CA ALA A 114 -3.64 -14.39 -45.78
C ALA A 114 -3.63 -14.68 -44.27
N ALA A 115 -4.21 -15.83 -43.89
CA ALA A 115 -3.99 -16.43 -42.58
C ALA A 115 -2.48 -16.65 -42.35
N PRO A 116 -1.87 -16.09 -41.29
CA PRO A 116 -0.49 -16.42 -40.95
C PRO A 116 -0.43 -17.90 -40.56
N ALA A 117 0.62 -18.59 -41.01
CA ALA A 117 0.88 -19.99 -40.69
C ALA A 117 0.72 -20.24 -39.17
N PRO A 118 0.15 -21.39 -38.76
CA PRO A 118 -0.02 -21.67 -37.34
C PRO A 118 1.34 -21.53 -36.64
N PRO A 119 1.42 -20.78 -35.52
CA PRO A 119 2.70 -20.52 -34.88
C PRO A 119 3.36 -21.86 -34.56
N ASN A 120 4.58 -22.05 -35.08
CA ASN A 120 5.41 -23.21 -34.78
C ASN A 120 5.38 -23.43 -33.27
N ARG A 121 5.17 -24.67 -32.83
CA ARG A 121 5.06 -25.08 -31.42
C ARG A 121 6.10 -24.38 -30.54
N GLN A 122 7.35 -24.34 -31.01
CA GLN A 122 8.47 -23.66 -30.36
C GLN A 122 8.22 -22.16 -30.10
N GLY A 123 7.58 -21.46 -31.05
CA GLY A 123 7.25 -20.05 -30.92
C GLY A 123 6.20 -19.76 -29.86
N ARG A 124 5.23 -20.68 -29.65
CA ARG A 124 4.23 -20.56 -28.58
C ARG A 124 4.84 -20.89 -27.21
N GLU A 125 5.76 -21.85 -27.16
CA GLU A 125 6.51 -22.20 -25.95
C GLU A 125 7.40 -21.02 -25.52
N ASP A 126 8.13 -20.39 -26.44
CA ASP A 126 8.94 -19.20 -26.17
C ASP A 126 8.10 -18.03 -25.66
N GLU A 127 6.90 -17.82 -26.22
CA GLU A 127 5.98 -16.78 -25.78
C GLU A 127 5.48 -17.03 -24.35
N LEU A 128 5.11 -18.28 -24.04
CA LEU A 128 4.69 -18.69 -22.70
C LEU A 128 5.81 -18.47 -21.67
N VAL A 129 7.03 -18.89 -21.98
CA VAL A 129 8.21 -18.69 -21.13
C VAL A 129 8.46 -17.19 -20.91
N ALA A 130 8.31 -16.36 -21.95
CA ALA A 130 8.42 -14.91 -21.83
C ALA A 130 7.34 -14.31 -20.91
N PHE A 131 6.10 -14.80 -20.96
CA PHE A 131 5.05 -14.38 -20.03
C PHE A 131 5.39 -14.73 -18.58
N TYR A 132 5.87 -15.95 -18.30
CA TYR A 132 6.31 -16.34 -16.96
C TYR A 132 7.48 -15.49 -16.46
N ALA A 133 8.49 -15.26 -17.30
CA ALA A 133 9.63 -14.41 -16.95
C ALA A 133 9.22 -12.97 -16.64
N ALA A 134 8.31 -12.39 -17.44
CA ALA A 134 7.76 -11.06 -17.20
C ALA A 134 6.94 -10.99 -15.89
N ARG A 135 6.13 -12.03 -15.63
CA ARG A 135 5.33 -12.13 -14.41
C ARG A 135 6.21 -12.22 -13.16
N LEU A 136 7.21 -13.11 -13.17
CA LEU A 136 8.17 -13.28 -12.08
C LEU A 136 8.91 -11.96 -11.78
N ARG A 137 9.42 -11.28 -12.82
CA ARG A 137 10.06 -9.96 -12.67
C ARG A 137 9.14 -8.93 -12.01
N ARG A 138 7.86 -8.90 -12.38
CA ARG A 138 6.86 -7.98 -11.81
C ARG A 138 6.60 -8.28 -10.33
N VAL A 139 6.43 -9.55 -9.97
CA VAL A 139 6.26 -10.01 -8.59
C VAL A 139 7.46 -9.60 -7.72
N LEU A 140 8.68 -9.84 -8.20
CA LEU A 140 9.92 -9.47 -7.51
C LEU A 140 10.12 -7.95 -7.35
N SER A 141 9.45 -7.14 -8.16
CA SER A 141 9.56 -5.67 -8.12
C SER A 141 8.57 -4.99 -7.17
N ARG A 142 7.67 -5.74 -6.51
CA ARG A 142 6.56 -5.18 -5.73
C ARG A 142 7.01 -4.26 -4.58
N SER A 143 6.32 -3.15 -4.35
CA SER A 143 6.53 -2.31 -3.15
C SER A 143 5.45 -2.57 -2.11
N GLY A 144 5.77 -2.30 -0.84
CA GLY A 144 4.75 -2.25 0.21
C GLY A 144 3.85 -1.04 -0.01
N ARG A 145 2.62 -1.09 0.52
CA ARG A 145 1.70 0.05 0.52
C ARG A 145 1.22 0.29 1.94
N LYS A 146 0.93 1.55 2.26
CA LYS A 146 0.31 1.93 3.53
C LYS A 146 -1.23 1.84 3.43
N PRO A 147 -1.95 1.71 4.56
CA PRO A 147 -1.48 1.16 5.82
C PRO A 147 -1.38 -0.38 5.74
N PHE A 148 -0.50 -0.96 6.54
CA PHE A 148 -0.38 -2.41 6.80
C PHE A 148 -0.25 -3.38 5.60
N ARG A 149 -0.08 -2.93 4.34
CA ARG A 149 0.13 -3.87 3.21
C ARG A 149 1.59 -4.34 3.15
N LEU A 150 1.88 -5.38 3.91
CA LEU A 150 3.19 -6.03 3.98
C LEU A 150 3.54 -6.72 2.65
N ALA A 151 4.38 -6.08 1.84
CA ALA A 151 4.81 -6.63 0.55
C ALA A 151 5.59 -7.95 0.66
N GLY A 152 6.09 -8.32 1.85
CA GLY A 152 6.71 -9.62 2.07
C GLY A 152 5.70 -10.76 1.99
N LEU A 153 4.61 -10.68 2.77
CA LEU A 153 3.55 -11.69 2.78
C LEU A 153 2.93 -11.85 1.39
N ARG A 154 2.63 -10.71 0.73
CA ARG A 154 2.06 -10.75 -0.62
C ARG A 154 3.04 -11.30 -1.66
N LEU A 155 4.33 -11.00 -1.53
CA LEU A 155 5.36 -11.56 -2.41
C LEU A 155 5.40 -13.09 -2.29
N TYR A 156 5.40 -13.62 -1.07
CA TYR A 156 5.42 -15.06 -0.82
C TYR A 156 4.20 -15.75 -1.44
N ALA A 157 2.99 -15.23 -1.19
CA ALA A 157 1.76 -15.76 -1.76
C ALA A 157 1.72 -15.69 -3.31
N ASP A 158 2.16 -14.55 -3.89
CA ASP A 158 2.22 -14.39 -5.35
C ASP A 158 3.24 -15.38 -5.98
N LEU A 159 4.36 -15.66 -5.30
CA LEU A 159 5.37 -16.62 -5.75
C LEU A 159 4.86 -18.06 -5.63
N LEU A 160 4.15 -18.41 -4.55
CA LEU A 160 3.54 -19.73 -4.38
C LEU A 160 2.49 -20.00 -5.48
N ALA A 161 1.62 -19.03 -5.77
CA ALA A 161 0.66 -19.14 -6.87
C ALA A 161 1.36 -19.30 -8.24
N LEU A 162 2.48 -18.60 -8.44
CA LEU A 162 3.27 -18.72 -9.67
C LEU A 162 3.94 -20.10 -9.78
N LEU A 163 4.46 -20.64 -8.67
CA LEU A 163 5.02 -21.99 -8.60
C LEU A 163 3.97 -23.04 -8.97
N CYS A 164 2.78 -23.01 -8.36
CA CYS A 164 1.71 -23.94 -8.69
C CYS A 164 1.32 -23.88 -10.18
N SER A 165 1.30 -22.68 -10.77
CA SER A 165 1.01 -22.51 -12.20
C SER A 165 2.14 -23.05 -13.10
N LEU A 166 3.41 -22.87 -12.69
CA LEU A 166 4.57 -23.43 -13.38
C LEU A 166 4.57 -24.95 -13.32
N GLU A 167 4.26 -25.55 -12.17
CA GLU A 167 4.20 -27.01 -12.01
C GLU A 167 3.13 -27.64 -12.90
N VAL A 168 1.95 -27.02 -13.01
CA VAL A 168 0.93 -27.45 -13.98
C VAL A 168 1.46 -27.33 -15.41
N SER A 169 2.12 -26.23 -15.76
CA SER A 169 2.67 -26.03 -17.10
C SER A 169 3.78 -27.03 -17.45
N SER A 170 4.61 -27.39 -16.47
CA SER A 170 5.65 -28.41 -16.62
C SER A 170 5.08 -29.82 -16.90
N THR A 171 3.85 -30.12 -16.50
CA THR A 171 3.21 -31.40 -16.91
C THR A 171 2.90 -31.47 -18.40
N HIS A 172 2.67 -30.30 -19.04
CA HIS A 172 2.40 -30.20 -20.47
C HIS A 172 3.67 -29.97 -21.30
N LEU A 173 4.71 -29.40 -20.68
CA LEU A 173 6.00 -29.05 -21.29
C LEU A 173 7.17 -29.56 -20.45
N PRO A 174 7.37 -30.89 -20.33
CA PRO A 174 8.38 -31.48 -19.44
C PRO A 174 9.81 -31.19 -19.90
N ASP A 175 10.03 -30.97 -21.19
CA ASP A 175 11.34 -30.76 -21.80
C ASP A 175 11.76 -29.28 -21.86
N GLU A 176 11.02 -28.37 -21.20
CA GLU A 176 11.32 -26.92 -21.22
C GLU A 176 12.15 -26.49 -20.00
N PRO A 177 13.50 -26.42 -20.10
CA PRO A 177 14.37 -26.18 -18.96
C PRO A 177 14.20 -24.80 -18.34
N ARG A 178 13.69 -23.80 -19.09
CA ARG A 178 13.49 -22.44 -18.56
C ARG A 178 12.35 -22.39 -17.55
N LEU A 179 11.27 -23.14 -17.78
CA LEU A 179 10.16 -23.24 -16.83
C LEU A 179 10.59 -23.97 -15.56
N THR A 180 11.34 -25.07 -15.71
CA THR A 180 11.92 -25.81 -14.58
C THR A 180 12.85 -24.92 -13.76
N CYS A 181 13.74 -24.16 -14.41
CA CYS A 181 14.60 -23.19 -13.74
C CYS A 181 13.82 -22.15 -12.92
N PHE A 182 12.70 -21.62 -13.45
CA PHE A 182 11.85 -20.70 -12.69
C PHE A 182 11.14 -21.40 -11.52
N ALA A 183 10.63 -22.62 -11.72
CA ALA A 183 9.94 -23.37 -10.69
C ALA A 183 10.89 -23.73 -9.54
N ASP A 184 12.08 -24.25 -9.84
CA ASP A 184 13.09 -24.63 -8.84
C ASP A 184 13.55 -23.42 -8.04
N ALA A 185 13.87 -22.30 -8.70
CA ALA A 185 14.29 -21.07 -8.04
C ALA A 185 13.21 -20.51 -7.08
N ILE A 186 11.94 -20.61 -7.46
CA ILE A 186 10.83 -20.21 -6.59
C ILE A 186 10.67 -21.21 -5.45
N ARG A 187 10.73 -22.52 -5.72
CA ARG A 187 10.53 -23.57 -4.72
C ARG A 187 11.61 -23.51 -3.63
N ASP A 188 12.87 -23.44 -4.01
CA ASP A 188 13.99 -23.34 -3.07
C ASP A 188 13.89 -22.05 -2.26
N GLY A 189 13.60 -20.93 -2.91
CA GLY A 189 13.34 -19.67 -2.23
C GLY A 189 12.17 -19.74 -1.24
N LEU A 190 11.04 -20.36 -1.59
CA LEU A 190 9.88 -20.44 -0.69
C LEU A 190 10.13 -21.36 0.51
N ARG A 191 10.86 -22.47 0.30
CA ARG A 191 11.19 -23.43 1.35
C ARG A 191 11.99 -22.78 2.48
N ASP A 192 12.99 -21.98 2.14
CA ASP A 192 13.87 -21.34 3.13
C ASP A 192 13.16 -20.28 3.98
N PHE A 193 12.01 -19.76 3.52
CA PHE A 193 11.25 -18.71 4.20
C PHE A 193 9.86 -19.15 4.65
N GLU A 194 9.54 -20.44 4.63
CA GLU A 194 8.22 -20.96 5.02
C GLU A 194 7.89 -20.66 6.49
N ALA A 195 8.82 -20.99 7.40
CA ALA A 195 8.65 -20.69 8.83
C ALA A 195 8.52 -19.18 9.07
N ASP A 196 9.36 -18.39 8.42
CA ASP A 196 9.32 -16.93 8.45
C ASP A 196 7.96 -16.39 7.99
N TYR A 197 7.42 -16.93 6.89
CA TYR A 197 6.13 -16.54 6.36
C TYR A 197 4.99 -16.86 7.33
N ALA A 198 4.98 -18.07 7.91
CA ALA A 198 3.93 -18.53 8.79
C ALA A 198 3.79 -17.62 10.03
N TRP A 199 4.89 -17.39 10.75
CA TRP A 199 4.85 -16.58 11.96
C TRP A 199 4.57 -15.09 11.63
N ILE A 200 5.09 -14.54 10.53
CA ILE A 200 4.78 -13.17 10.11
C ILE A 200 3.31 -13.04 9.72
N ALA A 201 2.75 -14.03 9.03
CA ALA A 201 1.35 -14.03 8.62
C ALA A 201 0.42 -14.05 9.84
N GLU A 202 0.75 -14.85 10.85
CA GLU A 202 0.02 -14.90 12.11
C GLU A 202 0.18 -13.61 12.92
N GLY A 203 1.39 -13.10 13.11
CA GLY A 203 1.57 -11.80 13.78
C GLY A 203 0.86 -10.66 13.04
N TYR A 204 0.76 -10.75 11.72
CA TYR A 204 0.02 -9.78 10.91
C TYR A 204 -1.49 -9.81 11.18
N THR A 205 -2.10 -10.98 11.43
CA THR A 205 -3.52 -11.02 11.80
C THR A 205 -3.74 -10.31 13.14
N TRP A 206 -2.80 -10.39 14.08
CA TRP A 206 -2.92 -9.67 15.35
C TRP A 206 -2.93 -8.15 15.17
N VAL A 207 -2.10 -7.64 14.26
CA VAL A 207 -2.07 -6.22 13.92
C VAL A 207 -3.39 -5.77 13.30
N VAL A 208 -3.97 -6.59 12.42
CA VAL A 208 -5.26 -6.30 11.77
C VAL A 208 -6.39 -6.31 12.79
N ASP A 209 -6.46 -7.33 13.65
CA ASP A 209 -7.48 -7.42 14.71
C ASP A 209 -7.43 -6.20 15.63
N ILE A 210 -6.23 -5.74 16.00
CA ILE A 210 -6.04 -4.55 16.83
C ILE A 210 -6.46 -3.28 16.08
N ALA A 211 -6.12 -3.18 14.79
CA ALA A 211 -6.57 -2.06 13.97
C ALA A 211 -8.10 -1.99 13.92
N ASP A 212 -8.78 -3.14 13.78
CA ASP A 212 -10.24 -3.23 13.77
C ASP A 212 -10.86 -2.91 15.15
N ILE A 213 -10.20 -3.30 16.24
CA ILE A 213 -10.61 -2.92 17.61
C ILE A 213 -10.53 -1.40 17.79
N LEU A 214 -9.49 -0.78 17.25
CA LEU A 214 -9.31 0.67 17.28
C LEU A 214 -10.16 1.39 16.22
N ASP A 215 -10.75 0.69 15.27
CA ASP A 215 -11.56 1.29 14.21
C ASP A 215 -13.01 1.54 14.61
N VAL A 216 -13.19 2.29 15.71
CA VAL A 216 -14.50 2.70 16.20
C VAL A 216 -14.83 4.12 15.72
N PRO A 217 -16.06 4.39 15.24
CA PRO A 217 -16.48 5.73 14.85
C PRO A 217 -16.22 6.75 15.96
N LEU A 218 -15.62 7.88 15.60
CA LEU A 218 -15.31 8.96 16.53
C LEU A 218 -16.56 9.81 16.80
N PRO A 219 -16.67 10.42 17.99
CA PRO A 219 -17.81 11.28 18.30
C PRO A 219 -17.85 12.52 17.39
N GLU A 220 -19.02 12.81 16.85
CA GLU A 220 -19.25 14.03 16.09
C GLU A 220 -19.48 15.24 17.02
N PRO A 221 -19.09 16.45 16.61
CA PRO A 221 -19.39 17.66 17.36
C PRO A 221 -20.91 17.82 17.57
N GLY A 222 -21.33 17.92 18.83
CA GLY A 222 -22.74 18.10 19.20
C GLY A 222 -23.53 16.80 19.39
N ALA A 223 -22.91 15.63 19.24
CA ALA A 223 -23.53 14.36 19.63
C ALA A 223 -23.72 14.29 21.16
N GLU A 224 -24.83 13.68 21.61
CA GLU A 224 -25.06 13.41 23.02
C GLU A 224 -23.97 12.47 23.56
N ALA A 225 -23.41 12.83 24.72
CA ALA A 225 -22.40 12.01 25.37
C ALA A 225 -23.03 10.67 25.79
N PRO A 226 -22.44 9.53 25.43
CA PRO A 226 -22.93 8.24 25.89
C PRO A 226 -22.80 8.11 27.41
N ASP A 227 -23.70 7.35 28.04
CA ASP A 227 -23.69 7.08 29.49
C ASP A 227 -22.34 6.53 30.00
N ARG A 228 -21.59 5.86 29.12
CA ARG A 228 -20.25 5.33 29.39
C ARG A 228 -19.26 5.84 28.35
N PRO A 229 -18.06 6.33 28.75
CA PRO A 229 -17.03 6.78 27.83
C PRO A 229 -16.68 5.72 26.78
N LEU A 230 -16.54 6.15 25.53
CA LEU A 230 -16.22 5.24 24.44
C LEU A 230 -14.77 4.76 24.55
N SER A 231 -13.87 5.62 25.04
CA SER A 231 -12.47 5.28 25.32
C SER A 231 -12.33 4.05 26.22
N GLU A 232 -13.13 3.97 27.29
CA GLU A 232 -13.11 2.88 28.25
C GLU A 232 -13.51 1.55 27.59
N LYS A 233 -14.56 1.56 26.76
CA LYS A 233 -15.02 0.38 26.02
C LYS A 233 -13.97 -0.11 25.03
N VAL A 234 -13.31 0.81 24.30
CA VAL A 234 -12.26 0.46 23.34
C VAL A 234 -11.03 -0.08 24.06
N HIS A 235 -10.64 0.54 25.17
CA HIS A 235 -9.55 0.08 26.02
C HIS A 235 -9.81 -1.33 26.56
N GLU A 236 -10.98 -1.59 27.15
CA GLU A 236 -11.35 -2.93 27.63
C GLU A 236 -11.33 -3.98 26.52
N ARG A 237 -11.82 -3.64 25.33
CA ARG A 237 -11.81 -4.56 24.18
C ARG A 237 -10.39 -4.88 23.73
N LEU A 238 -9.49 -3.89 23.72
CA LEU A 238 -8.08 -4.08 23.38
C LEU A 238 -7.37 -4.94 24.44
N GLU A 239 -7.57 -4.63 25.72
CA GLU A 239 -6.98 -5.42 26.82
C GLU A 239 -7.49 -6.86 26.81
N ALA A 240 -8.79 -7.07 26.62
CA ALA A 240 -9.36 -8.41 26.51
C ALA A 240 -8.77 -9.19 25.32
N TYR A 241 -8.46 -8.53 24.21
CA TYR A 241 -7.79 -9.14 23.07
C TYR A 241 -6.33 -9.51 23.41
N LEU A 242 -5.57 -8.58 24.00
CA LEU A 242 -4.19 -8.83 24.41
C LEU A 242 -4.07 -9.94 25.45
N SER A 243 -4.96 -9.97 26.45
CA SER A 243 -5.01 -11.06 27.43
C SER A 243 -5.31 -12.42 26.80
N LYS A 244 -6.14 -12.49 25.76
CA LYS A 244 -6.35 -13.73 24.99
C LYS A 244 -5.08 -14.17 24.27
N LEU A 245 -4.33 -13.24 23.69
CA LEU A 245 -3.04 -13.55 23.07
C LEU A 245 -1.99 -14.02 24.10
N GLU A 246 -2.00 -13.47 25.31
CA GLU A 246 -1.11 -13.88 26.41
C GLU A 246 -1.40 -15.31 26.91
N GLN A 247 -2.65 -15.75 26.85
CA GLN A 247 -3.05 -17.11 27.24
C GLN A 247 -2.58 -18.18 26.25
N ARG A 248 -2.17 -17.80 25.02
CA ARG A 248 -1.65 -18.75 24.04
C ARG A 248 -0.27 -19.26 24.44
N THR A 249 -0.15 -20.59 24.51
CA THR A 249 1.09 -21.32 24.83
C THR A 249 1.68 -22.03 23.62
N ASP A 250 0.94 -22.07 22.51
CA ASP A 250 1.24 -22.76 21.25
C ASP A 250 2.09 -21.92 20.27
N LEU A 251 2.79 -20.90 20.77
CA LEU A 251 3.52 -19.94 19.96
C LEU A 251 5.00 -20.29 19.83
N ASP A 252 5.56 -20.03 18.65
CA ASP A 252 7.00 -20.11 18.43
C ASP A 252 7.74 -18.89 19.03
N THR A 253 9.06 -18.99 19.16
CA THR A 253 9.89 -17.93 19.76
C THR A 253 9.72 -16.56 19.08
N PRO A 254 9.69 -16.44 17.73
CA PRO A 254 9.40 -15.18 17.06
C PRO A 254 8.06 -14.56 17.44
N LEU A 255 6.97 -15.34 17.48
CA LEU A 255 5.64 -14.83 17.87
C LEU A 255 5.58 -14.45 19.35
N LEU A 256 6.26 -15.20 20.23
CA LEU A 256 6.36 -14.84 21.65
C LEU A 256 7.01 -13.46 21.82
N ASN A 257 8.16 -13.24 21.17
CA ASN A 257 8.85 -11.96 21.20
C ASN A 257 7.97 -10.83 20.61
N PHE A 258 7.26 -11.13 19.52
CA PHE A 258 6.36 -10.15 18.89
C PHE A 258 5.18 -9.80 19.80
N ARG A 259 4.58 -10.78 20.48
CA ARG A 259 3.52 -10.58 21.47
C ARG A 259 3.98 -9.70 22.63
N GLU A 260 5.15 -9.98 23.19
CA GLU A 260 5.73 -9.19 24.27
C GLU A 260 5.99 -7.74 23.82
N HIS A 261 6.54 -7.58 22.62
CA HIS A 261 6.76 -6.26 22.04
C HIS A 261 5.45 -5.49 21.84
N LEU A 262 4.42 -6.15 21.29
CA LEU A 262 3.09 -5.61 21.09
C LEU A 262 2.46 -5.15 22.42
N ARG A 263 2.59 -5.95 23.48
CA ARG A 263 2.11 -5.60 24.83
C ARG A 263 2.84 -4.38 25.38
N ALA A 264 4.17 -4.38 25.32
CA ALA A 264 4.99 -3.26 25.78
C ALA A 264 4.67 -1.97 25.02
N LEU A 265 4.47 -2.07 23.70
CA LEU A 265 4.10 -0.95 22.85
C LEU A 265 2.73 -0.40 23.25
N THR A 266 1.73 -1.27 23.41
CA THR A 266 0.38 -0.85 23.80
C THR A 266 0.41 -0.13 25.15
N ASN A 267 1.06 -0.70 26.16
CA ASN A 267 1.19 -0.06 27.48
C ASN A 267 1.85 1.32 27.42
N ARG A 268 2.86 1.49 26.55
CA ARG A 268 3.57 2.77 26.38
C ARG A 268 2.66 3.86 25.80
N TYR A 269 1.80 3.52 24.86
CA TYR A 269 0.92 4.48 24.18
C TYR A 269 -0.48 4.61 24.81
N ALA A 270 -0.87 3.65 25.66
CA ALA A 270 -2.20 3.60 26.29
C ALA A 270 -2.67 4.93 26.90
N PRO A 271 -1.84 5.73 27.63
CA PRO A 271 -2.29 6.98 28.22
C PRO A 271 -2.81 8.00 27.20
N GLY A 272 -2.30 7.99 25.96
CA GLY A 272 -2.69 8.95 24.92
C GLY A 272 -3.55 8.37 23.80
N LEU A 273 -3.68 7.04 23.73
CA LEU A 273 -4.29 6.35 22.58
C LEU A 273 -5.81 6.54 22.50
N PHE A 274 -6.49 6.63 23.65
CA PHE A 274 -7.95 6.54 23.70
C PHE A 274 -8.70 7.88 23.77
N HIS A 275 -7.99 9.00 23.93
CA HIS A 275 -8.65 10.32 24.05
C HIS A 275 -9.46 10.73 22.82
N CYS A 276 -9.08 10.24 21.63
CA CYS A 276 -9.81 10.51 20.39
C CYS A 276 -11.26 9.99 20.41
N TYR A 277 -11.58 9.01 21.26
CA TYR A 277 -12.93 8.46 21.36
C TYR A 277 -13.87 9.29 22.25
N ASP A 278 -13.33 10.17 23.10
CA ASP A 278 -14.14 10.98 24.03
C ASP A 278 -14.17 12.46 23.64
N ILE A 279 -13.17 12.95 22.90
CA ILE A 279 -13.04 14.36 22.52
C ILE A 279 -13.54 14.55 21.07
N PRO A 280 -14.70 15.20 20.86
CA PRO A 280 -15.19 15.48 19.51
C PRO A 280 -14.17 16.28 18.69
N GLY A 281 -13.95 15.86 17.45
CA GLY A 281 -13.02 16.52 16.54
C GLY A 281 -11.53 16.21 16.75
N LEU A 282 -11.14 15.44 17.78
CA LEU A 282 -9.76 14.97 17.92
C LEU A 282 -9.53 13.75 16.99
N PRO A 283 -8.65 13.84 15.98
CA PRO A 283 -8.44 12.73 15.06
C PRO A 283 -7.71 11.55 15.74
N ARG A 284 -8.02 10.33 15.29
CA ARG A 284 -7.37 9.09 15.78
C ARG A 284 -5.88 9.02 15.44
N THR A 285 -5.49 9.59 14.30
CA THR A 285 -4.09 9.59 13.83
C THR A 285 -3.72 10.97 13.30
N ASP A 286 -2.44 11.30 13.37
CA ASP A 286 -1.87 12.52 12.80
C ASP A 286 -1.51 12.38 11.31
N ASN A 287 -1.76 11.22 10.68
CA ASN A 287 -1.37 10.94 9.29
C ASN A 287 -1.87 12.00 8.30
N ASP A 288 -3.08 12.53 8.50
CA ASP A 288 -3.64 13.57 7.63
C ASP A 288 -2.94 14.92 7.83
N LEU A 289 -2.57 15.25 9.07
CA LEU A 289 -1.77 16.42 9.40
C LEU A 289 -0.34 16.29 8.84
N GLU A 290 0.30 15.13 9.01
CA GLU A 290 1.60 14.85 8.40
C GLU A 290 1.55 14.97 6.87
N SER A 291 0.49 14.44 6.26
CA SER A 291 0.27 14.51 4.81
C SER A 291 0.05 15.94 4.34
N LEU A 292 -0.74 16.73 5.09
CA LEU A 292 -0.95 18.15 4.84
C LEU A 292 0.37 18.92 4.91
N PHE A 293 1.15 18.75 5.98
CA PHE A 293 2.46 19.39 6.12
C PHE A 293 3.43 18.96 5.02
N GLY A 294 3.39 17.70 4.62
CA GLY A 294 4.15 17.19 3.48
C GLY A 294 3.79 17.87 2.16
N ARG A 295 2.49 18.07 1.89
CA ARG A 295 2.00 18.79 0.70
C ARG A 295 2.45 20.24 0.71
N VAL A 296 2.22 20.96 1.81
CA VAL A 296 2.62 22.37 1.95
C VAL A 296 4.12 22.52 1.75
N ARG A 297 4.94 21.70 2.42
CA ARG A 297 6.40 21.74 2.26
C ARG A 297 6.82 21.52 0.81
N ARG A 298 6.22 20.56 0.11
CA ARG A 298 6.52 20.29 -1.31
C ARG A 298 6.14 21.49 -2.18
N GLN A 299 4.95 22.05 -2.00
CA GLN A 299 4.49 23.22 -2.76
C GLN A 299 5.38 24.44 -2.52
N THR A 300 5.76 24.71 -1.26
CA THR A 300 6.68 25.81 -0.94
C THR A 300 8.05 25.60 -1.57
N LEU A 301 8.58 24.37 -1.60
CA LEU A 301 9.82 24.02 -2.29
C LEU A 301 9.73 24.25 -3.80
N CYS A 302 8.63 23.84 -4.44
CA CYS A 302 8.43 24.01 -5.88
C CYS A 302 8.27 25.47 -6.29
N THR A 303 7.60 26.28 -5.47
CA THR A 303 7.30 27.69 -5.80
C THR A 303 8.44 28.65 -5.45
N SER A 304 9.18 28.36 -4.37
CA SER A 304 10.13 29.32 -3.79
C SER A 304 11.58 28.85 -3.84
N GLY A 305 11.80 27.60 -4.26
CA GLY A 305 13.09 26.94 -4.24
C GLY A 305 13.54 26.52 -2.83
N PRO A 306 14.54 25.62 -2.75
CA PRO A 306 15.01 25.05 -1.48
C PRO A 306 15.63 26.11 -0.53
N HIS A 307 16.23 27.16 -1.09
CA HIS A 307 16.90 28.20 -0.31
C HIS A 307 15.89 29.08 0.48
N HIS A 308 14.73 29.38 -0.10
CA HIS A 308 13.75 30.28 0.51
C HIS A 308 12.57 29.56 1.18
N ALA A 309 12.39 28.26 0.93
CA ALA A 309 11.24 27.52 1.46
C ALA A 309 11.16 27.52 3.00
N LYS A 310 12.30 27.37 3.69
CA LYS A 310 12.32 27.43 5.16
C LYS A 310 11.91 28.81 5.66
N GLN A 311 12.42 29.86 5.02
CA GLN A 311 12.10 31.23 5.39
C GLN A 311 10.61 31.55 5.20
N ARG A 312 10.01 31.16 4.07
CA ARG A 312 8.57 31.33 3.86
C ARG A 312 7.72 30.55 4.85
N LEU A 313 8.13 29.34 5.25
CA LEU A 313 7.43 28.59 6.29
C LEU A 313 7.41 29.31 7.64
N HIS A 314 8.47 30.05 7.99
CA HIS A 314 8.50 30.88 9.20
C HIS A 314 7.71 32.19 9.05
N GLU A 315 7.86 32.87 7.90
CA GLU A 315 7.23 34.17 7.64
C GLU A 315 5.71 34.07 7.44
N GLU A 316 5.25 33.00 6.79
CA GLU A 316 3.86 32.84 6.35
C GLU A 316 3.14 31.70 7.08
N GLY A 317 3.85 30.75 7.70
CA GLY A 317 3.31 29.76 8.63
C GLY A 317 1.92 29.21 8.28
N ALA A 318 0.93 29.59 9.10
CA ALA A 318 -0.46 29.14 8.99
C ALA A 318 -1.13 29.54 7.66
N TRP A 319 -0.76 30.67 7.05
CA TRP A 319 -1.34 31.12 5.78
C TRP A 319 -0.85 30.33 4.56
N LEU A 320 0.09 29.41 4.74
CA LEU A 320 0.46 28.41 3.73
C LEU A 320 -0.42 27.15 3.80
N LEU A 321 -1.21 26.98 4.86
CA LEU A 321 -2.16 25.88 5.02
C LEU A 321 -3.50 26.28 4.40
N PHE A 322 -3.66 26.04 3.10
CA PHE A 322 -4.93 26.20 2.42
C PHE A 322 -5.25 24.96 1.59
N ASP A 323 -6.53 24.62 1.53
CA ASP A 323 -7.00 23.55 0.66
C ASP A 323 -6.98 24.03 -0.80
N LEU A 324 -6.28 23.26 -1.63
CA LEU A 324 -6.33 23.41 -3.07
C LEU A 324 -7.64 22.76 -3.56
N VAL A 325 -8.53 23.59 -4.10
CA VAL A 325 -9.76 23.13 -4.74
C VAL A 325 -9.44 22.78 -6.19
N GLU A 326 -9.89 21.62 -6.66
CA GLU A 326 -9.58 21.15 -8.03
C GLU A 326 -10.41 21.88 -9.09
N SER A 327 -11.57 22.43 -8.72
CA SER A 327 -12.50 23.14 -9.60
C SER A 327 -12.45 24.65 -9.36
N GLU A 328 -12.27 25.42 -10.45
CA GLU A 328 -12.36 26.88 -10.41
C GLU A 328 -13.73 27.36 -9.90
N HIS A 329 -14.82 26.65 -10.25
CA HIS A 329 -16.16 27.01 -9.82
C HIS A 329 -16.32 26.94 -8.30
N GLU A 330 -15.87 25.84 -7.69
CA GLU A 330 -15.92 25.64 -6.24
C GLU A 330 -14.98 26.61 -5.51
N GLN A 331 -13.85 26.97 -6.13
CA GLN A 331 -12.96 28.00 -5.59
C GLN A 331 -13.64 29.38 -5.57
N VAL A 332 -14.33 29.77 -6.64
CA VAL A 332 -15.08 31.03 -6.71
C VAL A 332 -16.22 31.04 -5.70
N GLU A 333 -16.98 29.95 -5.58
CA GLU A 333 -18.05 29.78 -4.60
C GLU A 333 -17.52 29.98 -3.16
N ARG A 334 -16.41 29.34 -2.80
CA ARG A 334 -15.77 29.53 -1.49
C ARG A 334 -15.39 30.99 -1.24
N LEU A 335 -14.79 31.65 -2.22
CA LEU A 335 -14.39 33.06 -2.08
C LEU A 335 -15.58 34.01 -1.91
N GLN A 336 -16.75 33.67 -2.48
CA GLN A 336 -17.97 34.48 -2.32
C GLN A 336 -18.56 34.43 -0.90
N HIS A 337 -18.24 33.40 -0.12
CA HIS A 337 -18.69 33.26 1.26
C HIS A 337 -17.76 33.92 2.28
N VAL A 338 -16.61 34.43 1.86
CA VAL A 338 -15.66 35.11 2.75
C VAL A 338 -16.09 36.57 2.94
N SER A 339 -16.28 36.99 4.19
CA SER A 339 -16.54 38.39 4.50
C SER A 339 -15.33 39.25 4.14
N LEU A 340 -15.58 40.40 3.51
CA LEU A 340 -14.53 41.36 3.17
C LEU A 340 -13.80 41.88 4.42
N ASP A 341 -14.52 42.01 5.54
CA ASP A 341 -13.95 42.51 6.78
C ASP A 341 -13.06 41.46 7.46
N GLU A 342 -13.46 40.18 7.44
CA GLU A 342 -12.61 39.06 7.90
C GLU A 342 -11.34 38.96 7.06
N TRP A 343 -11.46 39.09 5.73
CA TRP A 343 -10.30 39.08 4.83
C TRP A 343 -9.34 40.24 5.13
N ARG A 344 -9.85 41.45 5.37
CA ARG A 344 -9.03 42.61 5.74
C ARG A 344 -8.32 42.40 7.07
N GLU A 345 -8.99 41.78 8.04
CA GLU A 345 -8.38 41.45 9.32
C GLU A 345 -7.24 40.45 9.17
N GLU A 346 -7.45 39.36 8.43
CA GLU A 346 -6.40 38.39 8.14
C GLU A 346 -5.24 38.99 7.34
N GLN A 347 -5.52 39.89 6.39
CA GLN A 347 -4.48 40.65 5.70
C GLN A 347 -3.63 41.50 6.65
N ARG A 348 -4.21 42.11 7.68
CA ARG A 348 -3.45 42.84 8.71
C ARG A 348 -2.56 41.89 9.50
N ARG A 349 -3.10 40.75 9.95
CA ARG A 349 -2.34 39.73 10.70
C ARG A 349 -1.13 39.21 9.92
N ILE A 350 -1.30 38.92 8.63
CA ILE A 350 -0.19 38.51 7.75
C ILE A 350 0.89 39.61 7.68
N ARG A 351 0.48 40.87 7.52
CA ARG A 351 1.42 42.00 7.40
C ARG A 351 2.18 42.23 8.69
N GLU A 352 1.49 42.17 9.84
CA GLU A 352 2.10 42.30 11.17
C GLU A 352 3.13 41.20 11.40
N GLN A 353 2.80 39.95 11.08
CA GLN A 353 3.78 38.86 11.19
C GLN A 353 4.98 39.09 10.26
N ARG A 354 4.77 39.39 8.98
CA ARG A 354 5.86 39.65 8.03
C ARG A 354 6.70 40.88 8.36
N ALA A 355 6.13 41.87 9.04
CA ALA A 355 6.83 43.08 9.46
C ALA A 355 7.99 42.74 10.39
N THR A 356 7.79 41.83 11.35
CA THR A 356 8.86 41.38 12.27
C THR A 356 10.06 40.81 11.53
N PHE A 357 9.84 39.94 10.53
CA PHE A 357 10.92 39.38 9.72
C PHE A 357 11.57 40.40 8.79
N THR A 358 10.79 41.38 8.30
CA THR A 358 11.29 42.48 7.47
C THR A 358 12.21 43.38 8.27
N ASP A 359 11.83 43.70 9.49
CA ASP A 359 12.59 44.47 10.47
C ASP A 359 13.94 43.80 10.79
N ASP A 360 13.89 42.52 11.12
CA ASP A 360 15.04 41.64 11.32
C ASP A 360 16.00 41.60 10.12
N ARG A 361 15.43 41.61 8.90
CA ARG A 361 16.20 41.64 7.65
C ARG A 361 16.85 43.01 7.44
N ARG A 362 16.16 44.12 7.74
CA ARG A 362 16.71 45.48 7.67
C ARG A 362 17.91 45.63 8.61
N PHE A 363 17.76 45.20 9.85
CA PHE A 363 18.87 45.22 10.82
C PHE A 363 20.07 44.40 10.33
N ARG A 364 19.85 43.18 9.81
CA ARG A 364 20.92 42.32 9.28
C ARG A 364 21.64 42.89 8.07
N HIS A 365 20.95 43.63 7.20
CA HIS A 365 21.56 44.23 6.01
C HIS A 365 22.28 45.55 6.28
N ALA A 366 21.72 46.41 7.15
CA ALA A 366 22.24 47.75 7.41
C ALA A 366 22.03 48.17 8.88
N PRO A 367 22.78 47.56 9.82
CA PRO A 367 22.53 47.73 11.26
C PRO A 367 22.72 49.18 11.72
N SER A 368 23.74 49.88 11.21
CA SER A 368 23.99 51.28 11.59
C SER A 368 22.88 52.23 11.13
N GLN A 369 22.37 52.05 9.91
CA GLN A 369 21.26 52.85 9.40
C GLN A 369 19.99 52.58 10.20
N TYR A 370 19.69 51.30 10.42
CA TYR A 370 18.53 50.86 11.20
C TYR A 370 18.53 51.45 12.62
N LEU A 371 19.66 51.39 13.33
CA LEU A 371 19.78 51.96 14.67
C LEU A 371 19.66 53.49 14.65
N SER A 372 20.23 54.17 13.65
CA SER A 372 20.10 55.63 13.53
C SER A 372 18.66 56.09 13.30
N GLU A 373 17.85 55.31 12.57
CA GLU A 373 16.42 55.58 12.38
C GLU A 373 15.65 55.44 13.71
N LEU A 374 15.98 54.43 14.52
CA LEU A 374 15.38 54.25 15.85
C LEU A 374 15.78 55.35 16.83
N GLU A 375 17.05 55.76 16.83
CA GLU A 375 17.55 56.87 17.66
C GLU A 375 16.89 58.20 17.30
N ALA A 376 16.67 58.46 16.00
CA ALA A 376 15.94 59.64 15.53
C ALA A 376 14.47 59.63 15.99
N GLN A 377 13.78 58.49 15.91
CA GLN A 377 12.41 58.34 16.43
C GLN A 377 12.35 58.58 17.94
N ALA A 378 13.30 58.06 18.72
CA ALA A 378 13.36 58.30 20.16
C ALA A 378 13.57 59.79 20.47
N ALA A 379 14.40 60.49 19.69
CA ALA A 379 14.63 61.92 19.82
C ALA A 379 13.41 62.78 19.42
N GLU A 380 12.55 62.31 18.51
CA GLU A 380 11.27 62.95 18.19
C GLU A 380 10.24 62.75 19.30
N ILE A 381 10.13 61.53 19.84
CA ILE A 381 9.22 61.23 20.97
C ILE A 381 9.61 62.06 22.20
N ALA A 382 10.90 62.24 22.48
CA ALA A 382 11.37 63.05 23.59
C ALA A 382 11.04 64.56 23.46
N LYS A 383 10.59 65.01 22.29
CA LYS A 383 10.17 66.40 22.02
C LYS A 383 8.65 66.61 22.11
N LEU A 384 7.87 65.53 22.17
CA LEU A 384 6.42 65.54 22.43
C LEU A 384 6.17 65.61 23.94
#